data_AF-A0A093ETI3-F1
#
_entry.id   AF-A0A093ETI3-F1
#
_cell.length_a   1.000
_cell.length_b   1.000
_cell.length_c   1.000
_cell.angle_alpha   90.00
_cell.angle_beta   90.00
_cell.angle_gamma   90.00
#
_symmetry.space_group_name_H-M   'P 1'
#
loop_
_entity.id
_entity.type
_entity.pdbx_description
1 polymer ?
#
loop_
_entity_poly.entity_id
_entity_poly.type
_entity_poly.pdbx_seq_one_letter_code
_entity_poly.pdbx_strand_id
1 'polypeptide(L)' 'MSSDSEMAIFGEAAPYLRKSEKERIEAQNKPFDAKSSIFVVHAKESYVKSTIQSKEAGKVTVKTEG' A
#
# COMPACT_ATOMS: atom_id res chain seq x y z
N MET A 1 -7.44 4.93 -19.29
CA MET A 1 -6.35 4.37 -18.46
C MET A 1 -5.06 4.71 -19.18
N SER A 2 -4.12 5.39 -18.53
CA SER A 2 -2.79 5.64 -19.13
C SER A 2 -2.05 4.31 -19.28
N SER A 3 -1.67 3.99 -20.51
CA SER A 3 -1.06 2.72 -20.93
C SER A 3 0.46 2.83 -21.01
N ASP A 4 1.14 1.69 -21.01
CA ASP A 4 2.62 1.64 -21.13
C ASP A 4 3.12 2.29 -22.44
N SER A 5 2.28 2.36 -23.47
CA SER A 5 2.59 3.04 -24.74
C SER A 5 2.85 4.54 -24.58
N GLU A 6 2.18 5.21 -23.63
CA GLU A 6 2.41 6.63 -23.34
C GLU A 6 3.74 6.87 -22.62
N MET A 7 4.27 5.84 -21.95
CA MET A 7 5.54 5.91 -21.24
C MET A 7 6.76 5.67 -22.12
N ALA A 8 6.57 5.19 -23.36
CA ALA A 8 7.65 4.90 -24.30
C ALA A 8 8.54 6.12 -24.61
N ILE A 9 7.99 7.34 -24.56
CA ILE A 9 8.74 8.59 -24.77
C ILE A 9 9.84 8.83 -23.73
N PHE A 10 9.73 8.21 -22.55
CA PHE A 10 10.69 8.35 -21.46
C PHE A 10 11.78 7.27 -21.48
N GLY A 11 11.71 6.30 -22.40
CA GLY A 11 12.72 5.25 -22.56
C GLY A 11 13.07 4.56 -21.23
N GLU A 12 14.38 4.45 -20.94
CA GLU A 12 14.90 3.80 -19.74
C GLU A 12 14.51 4.48 -18.42
N ALA A 13 14.12 5.77 -18.46
CA ALA A 13 13.67 6.49 -17.26
C ALA A 13 12.22 6.14 -16.87
N ALA A 14 11.44 5.54 -17.79
CA ALA A 14 10.02 5.26 -17.59
C ALA A 14 9.70 4.53 -16.26
N PRO A 15 10.42 3.45 -15.86
CA PRO A 15 10.11 2.70 -14.64
C PRO A 15 10.32 3.49 -13.34
N TYR A 16 11.16 4.52 -13.38
CA TYR A 16 11.42 5.41 -12.25
C TYR A 16 10.36 6.52 -12.14
N LEU A 17 9.73 6.88 -13.26
CA LEU A 17 8.66 7.88 -13.31
C LEU A 17 7.29 7.25 -13.05
N ARG A 18 7.06 6.04 -13.55
CA ARG A 18 5.79 5.33 -13.41
C ARG A 18 5.99 3.82 -13.49
N LYS A 19 5.33 3.10 -12.60
CA LYS A 19 5.22 1.63 -12.68
C LYS A 19 4.42 1.22 -13.91
N SER A 20 4.76 0.05 -14.44
CA SER A 20 4.06 -0.51 -15.61
C SER A 20 2.56 -0.68 -15.33
N GLU A 21 1.75 -0.73 -16.40
CA GLU A 21 0.32 -0.98 -16.30
C GLU A 21 0.04 -2.29 -15.56
N LYS A 22 0.82 -3.35 -15.84
CA LYS A 22 0.74 -4.63 -15.15
C LYS A 22 0.96 -4.48 -13.64
N GLU A 23 2.04 -3.86 -13.21
CA GLU A 23 2.34 -3.67 -11.77
C GLU A 23 1.28 -2.79 -11.08
N ARG A 24 0.73 -1.79 -11.78
CA ARG A 24 -0.34 -0.94 -11.27
C ARG A 24 -1.64 -1.72 -11.07
N ILE A 25 -2.01 -2.58 -12.03
CA ILE A 25 -3.19 -3.43 -11.95
C ILE A 25 -3.04 -4.45 -10.82
N GLU A 26 -1.88 -5.12 -10.72
CA GLU A 26 -1.59 -6.06 -9.64
C GLU A 26 -1.65 -5.40 -8.26
N ALA A 27 -1.11 -4.19 -8.12
CA ALA A 27 -1.17 -3.42 -6.88
C ALA A 27 -2.60 -2.98 -6.51
N GLN A 28 -3.40 -2.56 -7.49
CA GLN A 28 -4.79 -2.13 -7.28
C GLN A 28 -5.74 -3.29 -6.96
N ASN A 29 -5.49 -4.46 -7.54
CA ASN A 29 -6.30 -5.66 -7.33
C ASN A 29 -5.89 -6.44 -6.06
N LYS A 30 -4.90 -5.96 -5.30
CA LYS A 30 -4.50 -6.58 -4.05
C LYS A 30 -5.65 -6.52 -3.04
N PRO A 31 -5.98 -7.63 -2.33
CA PRO A 31 -7.02 -7.63 -1.31
C PRO A 31 -6.76 -6.57 -0.24
N PHE A 32 -7.78 -5.77 0.06
CA PHE A 32 -7.73 -4.71 1.05
C PHE A 32 -9.04 -4.66 1.84
N ASP A 33 -8.93 -4.75 3.17
CA ASP A 33 -10.06 -4.53 4.07
C ASP A 33 -9.87 -3.21 4.83
N ALA A 34 -10.71 -2.23 4.47
CA ALA A 34 -10.66 -0.88 5.02
C ALA A 34 -10.96 -0.80 6.53
N LYS A 35 -11.62 -1.82 7.11
CA LYS A 35 -11.97 -1.81 8.54
C LYS A 35 -10.84 -2.33 9.43
N SER A 36 -10.00 -3.21 8.91
CA SER A 36 -8.91 -3.85 9.64
C SER A 36 -7.52 -3.31 9.26
N SER A 37 -7.34 -2.81 8.04
CA SER A 37 -6.06 -2.26 7.56
C SER A 37 -5.89 -0.81 7.99
N ILE A 38 -5.08 -0.55 9.02
CA ILE A 38 -4.91 0.77 9.62
C ILE A 38 -3.43 1.12 9.81
N PHE A 39 -3.15 2.39 10.09
CA PHE A 39 -1.84 2.85 10.56
C PHE A 39 -1.90 3.10 12.06
N VAL A 40 -0.88 2.63 12.79
CA VAL A 40 -0.74 2.89 14.23
C VAL A 40 0.58 3.59 14.52
N VAL A 41 0.59 4.36 15.61
CA VAL A 41 1.80 5.05 16.08
C VAL A 41 2.83 4.03 16.55
N HIS A 42 4.07 4.17 16.08
CA HIS A 42 5.20 3.32 16.45
C HIS A 42 6.39 4.16 16.90
N ALA A 43 7.01 3.79 18.03
CA ALA A 43 8.04 4.61 18.67
C ALA A 43 9.30 4.85 17.81
N LYS A 44 9.64 3.92 16.91
CA LYS A 44 10.86 4.01 16.07
C LYS A 44 10.61 4.46 14.64
N GLU A 45 9.40 4.24 14.12
CA GLU A 45 9.07 4.46 12.71
C GLU A 45 7.96 5.51 12.52
N SER A 46 7.57 6.19 13.61
CA SER A 46 6.44 7.12 13.72
C SER A 46 5.08 6.45 13.47
N TYR A 47 4.89 5.83 12.31
CA TYR A 47 3.66 5.12 11.94
C TYR A 47 3.99 3.86 11.15
N VAL A 48 3.32 2.75 11.49
CA VAL A 48 3.46 1.48 10.78
C VAL A 48 2.11 0.98 10.28
N LYS A 49 2.11 0.29 9.15
CA LYS A 49 0.93 -0.43 8.66
C LYS A 49 0.62 -1.59 9.61
N SER A 50 -0.65 -1.80 9.88
CA SER A 50 -1.09 -2.84 10.80
C SER A 50 -2.47 -3.36 10.46
N THR A 51 -2.72 -4.59 10.90
CA THR A 51 -4.04 -5.24 10.79
C THR A 51 -4.64 -5.42 12.18
N ILE A 52 -5.88 -5.01 12.37
CA ILE A 52 -6.61 -5.18 13.64
C ILE A 52 -6.86 -6.66 13.92
N GLN A 53 -6.52 -7.12 15.13
CA GLN A 53 -6.81 -8.47 15.61
C GLN A 53 -8.04 -8.50 16.53
N SER A 54 -8.15 -7.55 17.46
CA SER A 54 -9.28 -7.45 18.38
C SER A 54 -9.54 -6.01 18.81
N LYS A 55 -10.77 -5.76 19.27
CA LYS A 55 -11.22 -4.48 19.84
C LYS A 55 -11.94 -4.75 21.14
N GLU A 56 -11.45 -4.17 22.23
CA GLU A 56 -11.99 -4.35 23.57
C GLU A 56 -12.11 -2.99 24.27
N ALA A 57 -13.33 -2.59 24.63
CA ALA A 57 -13.61 -1.44 25.50
C ALA A 57 -12.74 -0.19 25.24
N GLY A 58 -12.61 0.23 23.98
CA GLY A 58 -11.85 1.42 23.57
C GLY A 58 -10.36 1.21 23.29
N LYS A 59 -9.85 -0.03 23.43
CA LYS A 59 -8.50 -0.44 23.05
C LYS A 59 -8.54 -1.33 21.80
N VAL A 60 -7.53 -1.20 20.96
CA VAL A 60 -7.40 -1.96 19.71
C VAL A 60 -6.07 -2.69 19.72
N THR A 61 -6.11 -4.02 19.58
CA THR A 61 -4.92 -4.85 19.41
C THR A 61 -4.66 -5.02 17.93
N VAL A 62 -3.45 -4.73 17.49
CA VAL A 62 -3.06 -4.78 16.09
C VAL A 62 -1.81 -5.63 15.90
N LYS A 63 -1.69 -6.24 14.72
CA LYS A 63 -0.46 -6.87 14.24
C LYS A 63 0.23 -5.92 13.27
N THR A 64 1.44 -5.47 13.59
CA THR A 64 2.26 -4.63 12.71
C THR A 64 2.82 -5.46 11.55
N GLU A 65 2.82 -4.90 10.36
CA GLU A 65 3.58 -5.45 9.22
C GLU A 65 5.06 -5.13 9.46
N GLY A 66 5.86 -6.15 9.75
CA GLY A 66 7.32 -6.08 9.89
C GLY A 66 8.00 -7.06 8.95
#